data_AF-A0A959C9Y4-F1
#
_entry.id   AF-A0A959C9Y4-F1
#
_cell.length_a   1.000
_cell.length_b   1.000
_cell.length_c   1.000
_cell.angle_alpha   90.00
_cell.angle_beta   90.00
_cell.angle_gamma   90.00
#
_symmetry.space_group_name_H-M   'P 1'
#
loop_
_entity.id
_entity.type
_entity.pdbx_description
1 polymer ?
#
loop_
_entity_poly.entity_id
_entity_poly.type
_entity_poly.pdbx_seq_one_letter_code
_entity_poly.pdbx_strand_id
1 'polypeptide(L)' 'MTISEARRHMMDSLGGRYGSGEAASIARIVFEDAFSVRSGGPDRMLEAAEMERYRHILAQLQAGEPVQYILGQA' A
#
# COMPACT_ATOMS: atom_id res chain seq x y z
N MET A 1 9.75 9.75 1.42
CA MET A 1 8.41 9.57 0.85
C MET A 1 7.40 9.75 1.96
N THR A 2 6.45 10.65 1.80
CA THR A 2 5.31 10.82 2.72
C THR A 2 4.29 9.70 2.53
N ILE A 3 3.33 9.57 3.44
CA ILE A 3 2.25 8.59 3.29
C ILE A 3 1.42 8.89 2.03
N SER A 4 1.09 10.15 1.75
CA SER A 4 0.35 10.52 0.54
C SER A 4 1.11 10.17 -0.73
N GLU A 5 2.43 10.40 -0.74
CA GLU A 5 3.29 10.03 -1.87
C GLU A 5 3.35 8.51 -2.06
N ALA A 6 3.50 7.75 -0.97
CA ALA A 6 3.57 6.29 -0.99
C ALA A 6 2.26 5.66 -1.47
N ARG A 7 1.12 6.23 -1.05
CA ARG A 7 -0.22 5.81 -1.46
C ARG A 7 -0.45 6.06 -2.94
N ARG A 8 -0.12 7.26 -3.42
CA ARG A 8 -0.21 7.60 -4.85
C ARG A 8 0.67 6.67 -5.68
N HIS A 9 1.93 6.52 -5.29
CA HIS A 9 2.87 5.63 -5.98
C HIS A 9 2.37 4.18 -6.04
N MET A 10 1.77 3.66 -4.97
CA MET A 10 1.18 2.31 -4.97
C MET A 10 0.00 2.20 -5.92
N MET A 11 -0.93 3.17 -5.92
CA MET A 11 -2.06 3.17 -6.85
C MET A 11 -1.60 3.21 -8.31
N ASP A 12 -0.63 4.06 -8.63
CA ASP A 12 -0.07 4.18 -9.99
C ASP A 12 0.63 2.87 -10.41
N SER A 13 1.40 2.28 -9.50
CA SER A 13 2.14 1.02 -9.74
C SER A 13 1.22 -0.19 -9.93
N LEU A 14 0.06 -0.21 -9.28
CA LEU A 14 -0.89 -1.31 -9.33
C LEU A 14 -1.97 -1.11 -10.41
N GLY A 15 -2.20 0.13 -10.84
CA GLY A 15 -3.26 0.50 -11.78
C GLY A 15 -3.18 -0.24 -13.11
N GLY A 16 -1.98 -0.55 -13.60
CA GLY A 16 -1.80 -1.31 -14.84
C GLY A 16 -2.29 -2.77 -14.76
N ARG A 17 -2.29 -3.37 -13.57
CA ARG A 17 -2.69 -4.78 -13.35
C ARG A 17 -4.13 -4.91 -12.86
N TYR A 18 -4.50 -4.07 -11.89
CA TYR A 18 -5.76 -4.19 -11.15
C TYR A 18 -6.81 -3.16 -11.61
N GLY A 19 -6.42 -2.17 -12.40
CA GLY A 19 -7.26 -1.01 -12.68
C GLY A 19 -7.34 -0.05 -11.50
N SER A 20 -7.80 1.17 -11.75
CA SER A 20 -7.74 2.27 -10.78
C SER A 20 -8.58 2.05 -9.52
N GLY A 21 -9.78 1.48 -9.64
CA GLY A 21 -10.69 1.26 -8.51
C GLY A 21 -10.17 0.19 -7.54
N GLU A 22 -9.68 -0.91 -8.08
CA GLU A 22 -9.12 -1.99 -7.26
C GLU A 22 -7.76 -1.58 -6.66
N ALA A 23 -6.89 -0.91 -7.44
CA ALA A 23 -5.65 -0.37 -6.93
C ALA A 23 -5.86 0.62 -5.76
N ALA A 24 -6.88 1.48 -5.84
CA ALA A 24 -7.25 2.38 -4.75
C ALA A 24 -7.74 1.62 -3.51
N SER A 25 -8.53 0.56 -3.71
CA SER A 25 -9.04 -0.28 -2.63
C SER A 25 -7.91 -1.04 -1.92
N ILE A 26 -7.00 -1.64 -2.68
CA ILE A 26 -5.80 -2.32 -2.18
C ILE A 26 -4.93 -1.33 -1.40
N ALA A 27 -4.64 -0.16 -1.97
CA ALA A 27 -3.85 0.86 -1.29
C ALA A 27 -4.50 1.26 0.03
N ARG A 28 -5.83 1.46 0.07
CA ARG A 28 -6.53 1.77 1.31
C ARG A 28 -6.30 0.70 2.38
N ILE A 29 -6.53 -0.58 2.03
CA ILE A 29 -6.36 -1.72 2.93
C ILE A 29 -4.92 -1.77 3.47
N VAL A 30 -3.92 -1.67 2.59
CA VAL A 30 -2.51 -1.71 2.99
C VAL A 30 -2.18 -0.59 3.97
N PHE A 31 -2.57 0.65 3.67
CA PHE A 31 -2.23 1.78 4.54
C PHE A 31 -2.99 1.74 5.87
N GLU A 32 -4.24 1.26 5.89
CA GLU A 32 -5.01 1.11 7.12
C GLU A 32 -4.47 -0.02 8.00
N ASP A 33 -4.18 -1.19 7.42
CA ASP A 33 -3.88 -2.40 8.20
C ASP A 33 -2.38 -2.58 8.44
N ALA A 34 -1.52 -2.30 7.44
CA ALA A 34 -0.08 -2.46 7.60
C ALA A 34 0.55 -1.23 8.27
N PHE A 35 0.07 -0.03 7.99
CA PHE A 35 0.69 1.22 8.46
C PHE A 35 -0.15 1.97 9.50
N SER A 36 -1.34 1.47 9.86
CA SER A 36 -2.27 2.15 10.80
C SER A 36 -2.61 3.58 10.38
N VAL A 37 -2.54 3.89 9.08
CA VAL A 37 -2.87 5.20 8.52
C VAL A 37 -4.29 5.21 7.98
N ARG A 38 -5.19 5.81 8.75
CA ARG A 38 -6.58 6.04 8.34
C ARG A 38 -6.70 7.24 7.42
N SER A 39 -7.81 7.29 6.70
CA SER A 39 -8.19 8.45 5.90
C SER A 39 -8.26 9.72 6.76
N GLY A 40 -7.60 10.80 6.32
CA GLY A 40 -7.50 12.05 7.07
C GLY A 40 -6.42 12.09 8.17
N GLY A 41 -5.62 11.03 8.31
CA GLY A 41 -4.46 11.03 9.21
C GLY A 41 -3.34 11.99 8.78
N PRO A 42 -2.36 12.26 9.67
CA PRO A 42 -1.26 13.16 9.36
C PRO A 42 -0.39 12.61 8.22
N ASP A 43 -0.07 13.48 7.25
CA ASP A 43 0.83 13.14 6.16
C ASP A 43 2.30 13.24 6.60
N ARG A 44 2.76 12.23 7.32
CA ARG A 44 4.14 12.12 7.79
C ARG A 44 5.02 11.36 6.82
N MET A 45 6.33 11.43 7.03
CA MET A 45 7.29 10.57 6.35
C MET A 45 7.18 9.12 6.85
N LEU A 46 7.36 8.18 5.94
CA LEU A 46 7.63 6.79 6.29
C LEU A 46 9.01 6.69 6.95
N GLU A 47 9.08 6.00 8.09
CA GLU A 47 10.35 5.64 8.71
C GLU A 47 11.08 4.58 7.90
N ALA A 48 12.36 4.34 8.18
CA ALA A 48 13.18 3.40 7.40
C ALA A 48 12.59 1.97 7.39
N ALA A 49 12.11 1.49 8.54
CA ALA A 49 11.48 0.18 8.64
C ALA A 49 10.16 0.11 7.87
N GLU A 50 9.37 1.18 7.89
CA GLU A 50 8.11 1.28 7.16
C GLU A 50 8.33 1.37 5.65
N MET A 51 9.38 2.07 5.21
CA MET A 51 9.77 2.14 3.81
C MET A 51 10.15 0.75 3.28
N GLU A 52 10.89 -0.04 4.06
CA GLU A 52 11.26 -1.39 3.65
C GLU A 52 10.04 -2.31 3.60
N ARG A 53 9.17 -2.23 4.60
CA ARG A 53 7.89 -2.96 4.61
C ARG A 53 7.01 -2.56 3.42
N TYR A 54 6.97 -1.27 3.07
CA TYR A 54 6.24 -0.77 1.91
C TYR A 54 6.74 -1.38 0.60
N ARG A 55 8.06 -1.40 0.38
CA ARG A 55 8.68 -2.00 -0.82
C ARG A 55 8.35 -3.47 -0.92
N HIS A 56 8.44 -4.20 0.19
CA HIS A 56 8.14 -5.63 0.23
C HIS A 56 6.67 -5.92 -0.14
N ILE A 57 5.73 -5.19 0.48
CA ILE A 57 4.30 -5.32 0.17
C ILE A 57 4.02 -4.98 -1.30
N LEU A 58 4.57 -3.86 -1.80
CA LEU A 58 4.38 -3.44 -3.18
C LEU A 58 4.89 -4.49 -4.18
N ALA A 59 6.06 -5.07 -3.93
CA ALA A 59 6.63 -6.09 -4.80
C ALA A 59 5.75 -7.34 -4.87
N GLN A 60 5.19 -7.79 -3.74
CA GLN A 60 4.27 -8.94 -3.70
C GLN A 60 2.95 -8.64 -4.43
N LEU A 61 2.37 -7.45 -4.23
CA LEU A 61 1.18 -7.02 -4.96
C LEU A 61 1.43 -6.94 -6.48
N GLN A 62 2.59 -6.44 -6.90
CA GLN A 62 2.96 -6.40 -8.32
C GLN A 62 3.14 -7.79 -8.93
N ALA A 63 3.63 -8.76 -8.13
CA ALA A 63 3.72 -10.16 -8.52
C ALA A 63 2.34 -10.84 -8.64
N GLY A 64 1.28 -10.22 -8.13
CA GLY A 64 -0.08 -10.73 -8.20
C GLY A 64 -0.58 -11.40 -6.92
N GLU A 65 0.18 -11.34 -5.83
CA GLU A 65 -0.21 -11.93 -4.56
C GLU A 65 -1.46 -11.23 -3.99
N PRO A 66 -2.48 -11.98 -3.55
CA PRO A 66 -3.65 -11.42 -2.88
C PRO A 66 -3.27 -10.62 -1.64
N VAL A 67 -3.84 -9.41 -1.49
CA VAL A 67 -3.56 -8.52 -0.34
C VAL A 67 -3.83 -9.20 1.01
N GLN A 68 -4.82 -10.10 1.09
CA GLN A 68 -5.12 -10.83 2.34
C GLN A 68 -3.97 -11.77 2.74
N TYR A 69 -3.27 -12.38 1.79
CA TYR A 69 -2.12 -13.25 2.08
C TYR A 69 -0.91 -12.44 2.52
N ILE A 70 -0.67 -11.30 1.89
CA ILE A 70 0.44 -10.40 2.24
C ILE A 70 0.28 -9.86 3.67
N LEU A 71 -0.95 -9.53 4.06
CA LEU A 71 -1.25 -8.97 5.38
C LEU A 71 -1.53 -10.03 6.46
N GLY A 72 -1.54 -11.31 6.09
CA GLY A 72 -1.79 -12.41 7.02
C GLY A 72 -3.23 -12.48 7.55
N GLN A 73 -4.22 -12.06 6.75
CA GLN A 73 -5.65 -12.05 7.10
C GLN A 73 -6.44 -13.22 6.47
N ALA A 74 -5.80 -14.36 6.28
CA ALA A 74 -6.39 -15.56 5.65
C ALA A 74 -6.97 -16.55 6.67
#